data_AF-A0A9D1X6I8-F1
#
_entry.id   AF-A0A9D1X6I8-F1
#
_cell.length_a   1.000
_cell.length_b   1.000
_cell.length_c   1.000
_cell.angle_alpha   90.00
_cell.angle_beta   90.00
_cell.angle_gamma   90.00
#
_symmetry.space_group_name_H-M   'P 1'
#
loop_
_entity.id
_entity.type
_entity.pdbx_description
1 polymer ?
#
loop_
_entity_poly.entity_id
_entity_poly.type
_entity_poly.pdbx_seq_one_letter_code
_entity_poly.pdbx_strand_id
1 'polypeptide(L)'
;MEKNNIYQDISVRTGGEIYLGVVGPVRSGKSTFIKRFMELMVLPKIADEHERQRTLDEMPQSGTGKTIMTTEPKFIPKEAAELPLEDMKVKVRLIDCVGFMVAGAGGHLENGQERLVKTPWFDYEVPFTKAAEYGTRKVIRDHSTIGILVTTDGSFGEIPRDSYVEAEKRTVEELLAIGKPFLVLLNSDRPYSKATQNLAEKLSKEYHTTVMPVNCDQLRQEDIQEIMKNVLLEFPLSSVGFYLPKWVETLRDDHWLKKSILDLMREYLADKEKMKDVYKKPVPNNEYMESGKVEKIHMDTGEVEVRIQIRDSYYYEILSDLTGISIKNEYHLIRIMKELSEKKREFEEVSQALKDARERGYGVMKPALSEITLSEPEVVKHGSKFGVKIRAEAPSIHLIRANLTTEIAPIVGTQLQAEDLITYIREQAGEDPKEIWNVNIFGKTLNQLVDDGISGKVTKINEDSQEKLQSAMEKIVNESSGGLICIII
;
A
#
# COMPACT_ATOMS: atom_id res chain seq x y z
N MET A 1 -21.06 4.35 -16.95
CA MET A 1 -21.98 3.98 -15.87
C MET A 1 -21.39 4.56 -14.60
N GLU A 2 -22.08 5.52 -13.99
CA GLU A 2 -21.65 6.10 -12.70
C GLU A 2 -21.63 4.98 -11.66
N LYS A 3 -20.44 4.61 -11.18
CA LYS A 3 -20.32 3.81 -9.96
C LYS A 3 -20.89 4.66 -8.84
N ASN A 4 -22.13 4.39 -8.41
CA ASN A 4 -22.69 4.93 -7.17
C ASN A 4 -21.72 4.59 -6.04
N ASN A 5 -20.89 5.54 -5.64
CA ASN A 5 -19.91 5.35 -4.60
C ASN A 5 -20.64 5.44 -3.26
N ILE A 6 -21.13 4.30 -2.77
CA ILE A 6 -21.86 4.16 -1.50
C ILE A 6 -21.14 4.88 -0.34
N TYR A 7 -19.80 4.87 -0.36
CA TYR A 7 -18.98 5.55 0.64
C TYR A 7 -19.03 7.08 0.51
N GLN A 8 -19.11 7.59 -0.72
CA GLN A 8 -19.35 9.00 -0.99
C GLN A 8 -20.78 9.42 -0.60
N ASP A 9 -21.78 8.56 -0.83
CA ASP A 9 -23.14 8.77 -0.36
C ASP A 9 -23.20 8.83 1.18
N ILE A 10 -22.49 7.93 1.88
CA ILE A 10 -22.38 7.94 3.34
C ILE A 10 -21.70 9.22 3.82
N SER A 11 -20.56 9.60 3.22
CA SER A 11 -19.79 10.75 3.67
C SER A 11 -20.49 12.09 3.39
N VAL A 12 -20.96 12.29 2.15
CA VAL A 12 -21.42 13.59 1.64
C VAL A 12 -22.92 13.79 1.83
N ARG A 13 -23.75 12.76 1.58
CA ARG A 13 -25.21 12.89 1.58
C ARG A 13 -25.80 12.67 2.97
N THR A 14 -25.26 11.74 3.75
CA THR A 14 -25.83 11.35 5.04
C THR A 14 -24.98 11.78 6.24
N GLY A 15 -23.87 12.48 6.02
CA GLY A 15 -23.02 13.01 7.10
C GLY A 15 -22.37 11.91 7.96
N GLY A 16 -22.08 10.75 7.37
CA GLY A 16 -21.55 9.56 8.03
C GLY A 16 -22.62 8.59 8.55
N GLU A 17 -23.91 8.83 8.29
CA GLU A 17 -25.00 7.95 8.72
C GLU A 17 -25.27 6.84 7.69
N ILE A 18 -25.47 5.61 8.14
CA ILE A 18 -25.85 4.48 7.29
C ILE A 18 -27.36 4.27 7.38
N TYR A 19 -28.04 4.38 6.24
CA TYR A 19 -29.48 4.18 6.13
C TYR A 19 -29.79 2.75 5.72
N LEU A 20 -30.40 1.97 6.63
CA LEU A 20 -30.75 0.57 6.42
C LEU A 20 -32.22 0.46 5.98
N GLY A 21 -32.46 0.17 4.70
CA GLY A 21 -33.80 -0.10 4.19
C GLY A 21 -34.26 -1.49 4.61
N VAL A 22 -35.20 -1.58 5.55
CA VAL A 22 -35.75 -2.88 6.00
C VAL A 22 -36.90 -3.26 5.08
N VAL A 23 -36.69 -4.30 4.28
CA VAL A 23 -37.54 -4.66 3.13
C VAL A 23 -37.87 -6.15 3.15
N GLY A 24 -38.81 -6.55 2.31
CA GLY A 24 -39.21 -7.95 2.16
C GLY A 24 -40.70 -8.20 2.32
N PRO A 25 -41.13 -9.46 2.25
CA PRO A 25 -42.53 -9.83 2.27
C PRO A 25 -43.31 -9.31 3.49
N VAL A 26 -44.58 -8.95 3.34
CA VAL A 26 -45.45 -8.63 4.49
C VAL A 26 -45.52 -9.85 5.42
N ARG A 27 -45.66 -9.62 6.73
CA ARG A 27 -45.71 -10.68 7.77
C ARG A 27 -44.44 -11.53 7.94
N SER A 28 -43.30 -11.16 7.35
CA SER A 28 -42.01 -11.84 7.57
C SER A 28 -41.29 -11.47 8.89
N GLY A 29 -41.81 -10.52 9.66
CA GLY A 29 -41.19 -10.06 10.91
C GLY A 29 -40.35 -8.78 10.82
N LYS A 30 -40.45 -8.01 9.73
CA LYS A 30 -39.81 -6.68 9.57
C LYS A 30 -40.02 -5.76 10.78
N SER A 31 -41.27 -5.51 11.15
CA SER A 31 -41.60 -4.62 12.28
C SER A 31 -41.07 -5.16 13.62
N THR A 32 -41.03 -6.48 13.79
CA THR A 32 -40.43 -7.12 14.97
C THR A 32 -38.93 -6.85 15.03
N PHE A 33 -38.20 -7.01 13.91
CA PHE A 33 -36.78 -6.68 13.83
C PHE A 33 -36.52 -5.21 14.17
N ILE A 34 -37.24 -4.27 13.54
CA ILE A 34 -37.10 -2.83 13.80
C ILE A 34 -37.38 -2.52 15.26
N LYS A 35 -38.45 -3.10 15.82
CA LYS A 35 -38.82 -2.93 17.23
C LYS A 35 -37.71 -3.40 18.17
N ARG A 36 -37.18 -4.62 17.96
CA ARG A 36 -36.07 -5.14 18.79
C ARG A 36 -34.79 -4.33 18.64
N PHE A 37 -34.47 -3.88 17.43
CA PHE A 37 -33.33 -3.00 17.20
C PHE A 37 -33.44 -1.71 18.03
N MET A 38 -34.60 -1.07 17.99
CA MET A 38 -34.88 0.14 18.75
C MET A 38 -34.79 -0.09 20.27
N GLU A 39 -35.41 -1.16 20.77
CA GLU A 39 -35.41 -1.52 22.19
C GLU A 39 -34.01 -1.80 22.74
N LEU A 40 -33.13 -2.40 21.94
CA LEU A 40 -31.81 -2.86 22.40
C LEU A 40 -30.71 -1.83 22.15
N MET A 41 -30.76 -1.11 21.02
CA MET A 41 -29.66 -0.24 20.61
C MET A 41 -29.93 1.25 20.83
N VAL A 42 -31.20 1.67 20.84
CA VAL A 42 -31.58 3.08 20.81
C VAL A 42 -32.18 3.53 22.14
N LEU A 43 -33.28 2.92 22.58
CA LEU A 43 -33.99 3.30 23.80
C LEU A 43 -33.11 3.33 25.06
N PRO A 44 -32.15 2.39 25.28
CA PRO A 44 -31.29 2.42 26.46
C PRO A 44 -30.33 3.61 26.52
N LYS A 45 -30.13 4.31 25.38
CA LYS A 45 -29.21 5.45 25.26
C LYS A 45 -29.90 6.81 25.39
N ILE A 46 -31.23 6.82 25.39
CA ILE A 46 -32.02 8.05 25.57
C ILE A 46 -32.16 8.30 27.07
N ALA A 47 -31.51 9.34 27.57
CA ALA A 47 -31.55 9.71 28.99
C ALA A 47 -32.84 10.45 29.38
N ASP A 48 -33.46 11.18 28.43
CA ASP A 48 -34.69 11.93 28.65
C ASP A 48 -35.92 11.03 28.52
N GLU A 49 -36.71 10.90 29.59
CA GLU A 49 -37.86 10.01 29.63
C GLU A 49 -39.00 10.45 28.69
N HIS A 50 -39.16 11.75 28.43
CA HIS A 50 -40.16 12.26 27.49
C HIS A 50 -39.75 12.00 26.03
N GLU A 51 -38.46 12.13 25.71
CA GLU A 51 -37.91 11.72 24.42
C GLU A 51 -37.99 10.21 24.22
N ARG A 52 -37.72 9.43 25.27
CA ARG A 52 -37.84 7.97 25.25
C ARG A 52 -39.28 7.53 24.98
N GLN A 53 -40.26 8.12 25.68
CA GLN A 53 -41.68 7.81 25.47
C GLN A 53 -42.14 8.21 24.07
N ARG A 54 -41.74 9.40 23.58
CA ARG A 54 -42.03 9.83 22.19
C ARG A 54 -41.44 8.87 21.16
N THR A 55 -40.19 8.44 21.36
CA THR A 55 -39.53 7.49 20.47
C THR A 55 -40.25 6.15 20.47
N LEU A 56 -40.76 5.70 21.63
CA LEU A 56 -41.54 4.47 21.78
C LEU A 56 -42.90 4.56 21.07
N ASP A 57 -43.56 5.71 21.13
CA ASP A 57 -44.83 5.98 20.43
C ASP A 57 -44.65 6.05 18.90
N GLU A 58 -43.45 6.41 18.42
CA GLU A 58 -43.09 6.45 17.00
C GLU A 58 -42.71 5.08 16.41
N MET A 59 -42.52 4.05 17.25
CA MET A 59 -42.15 2.70 16.81
C MET A 59 -43.27 2.01 16.02
N PRO A 60 -42.92 1.15 15.04
CA PRO A 60 -43.92 0.39 14.31
C PRO A 60 -44.66 -0.56 15.27
N GLN A 61 -45.99 -0.58 15.19
CA GLN A 61 -46.81 -1.52 15.96
C GLN A 61 -46.72 -2.92 15.36
N SER A 62 -46.08 -3.84 16.07
CA SER A 62 -46.08 -5.27 15.74
C SER A 62 -47.45 -5.88 16.07
N GLY A 63 -48.33 -6.00 15.08
CA GLY A 63 -49.65 -6.63 15.24
C GLY A 63 -49.63 -8.16 15.15
N THR A 64 -50.41 -8.84 15.98
CA THR A 64 -50.78 -10.26 15.83
C THR A 64 -52.01 -10.38 14.91
N GLY A 65 -51.96 -11.24 13.88
CA GLY A 65 -53.06 -11.43 12.92
C GLY A 65 -52.70 -11.15 11.44
N LYS A 66 -53.60 -11.40 10.48
CA LYS A 66 -53.29 -11.33 9.03
C LYS A 66 -53.22 -9.91 8.45
N THR A 67 -53.69 -8.90 9.16
CA THR A 67 -53.86 -7.51 8.66
C THR A 67 -52.56 -6.72 8.58
N ILE A 68 -52.33 -6.00 7.47
CA ILE A 68 -51.18 -5.12 7.26
C ILE A 68 -51.43 -3.74 7.89
N MET A 69 -50.50 -3.27 8.72
CA MET A 69 -50.61 -2.00 9.45
C MET A 69 -49.75 -0.87 8.87
N THR A 70 -48.58 -1.18 8.28
CA THR A 70 -47.65 -0.18 7.73
C THR A 70 -48.15 0.33 6.38
N THR A 71 -48.52 1.60 6.30
CA THR A 71 -48.99 2.25 5.07
C THR A 71 -47.99 3.21 4.44
N GLU A 72 -47.00 3.70 5.20
CA GLU A 72 -46.02 4.68 4.74
C GLU A 72 -44.61 4.40 5.27
N PRO A 73 -43.55 4.71 4.51
CA PRO A 73 -42.18 4.56 4.96
C PRO A 73 -41.82 5.52 6.09
N LYS A 74 -41.10 5.03 7.10
CA LYS A 74 -40.65 5.84 8.25
C LYS A 74 -39.17 5.67 8.52
N PHE A 75 -38.49 6.78 8.76
CA PHE A 75 -37.10 6.81 9.23
C PHE A 75 -37.09 6.71 10.76
N ILE A 76 -36.46 5.66 11.28
CA ILE A 76 -36.49 5.34 12.70
C ILE A 76 -35.09 4.90 13.12
N PRO A 77 -34.45 5.52 14.13
CA PRO A 77 -34.87 6.72 14.86
C PRO A 77 -34.79 8.03 14.03
N LYS A 78 -35.35 9.11 14.61
CA LYS A 78 -35.27 10.48 14.05
C LYS A 78 -33.82 10.97 13.95
N GLU A 79 -33.02 10.72 14.98
CA GLU A 79 -31.57 10.95 14.99
C GLU A 79 -30.84 9.62 14.91
N ALA A 80 -29.71 9.53 14.21
CA ALA A 80 -29.03 8.26 14.01
C ALA A 80 -28.52 7.63 15.31
N ALA A 81 -28.74 6.33 15.46
CA ALA A 81 -28.25 5.54 16.58
C ALA A 81 -26.77 5.22 16.40
N GLU A 82 -25.94 5.58 17.37
CA GLU A 82 -24.52 5.20 17.40
C GLU A 82 -24.38 3.76 17.88
N LEU A 83 -23.81 2.87 17.07
CA LEU A 83 -23.56 1.46 17.39
C LEU A 83 -22.06 1.22 17.53
N PRO A 84 -21.59 0.69 18.68
CA PRO A 84 -20.22 0.21 18.80
C PRO A 84 -20.08 -1.12 18.06
N LEU A 85 -19.13 -1.19 17.13
CA LEU A 85 -18.78 -2.36 16.34
C LEU A 85 -17.27 -2.59 16.43
N GLU A 86 -16.83 -3.52 17.28
CA GLU A 86 -15.42 -3.84 17.56
C GLU A 86 -14.51 -2.59 17.62
N ASP A 87 -13.86 -2.22 16.52
CA ASP A 87 -12.90 -1.13 16.41
C ASP A 87 -13.47 0.21 15.88
N MET A 88 -14.78 0.29 15.61
CA MET A 88 -15.43 1.46 15.01
C MET A 88 -16.78 1.78 15.65
N LYS A 89 -17.19 3.05 15.54
CA LYS A 89 -18.54 3.50 15.86
C LYS A 89 -19.28 3.88 14.59
N VAL A 90 -20.49 3.35 14.41
CA VAL A 90 -21.31 3.58 13.21
C VAL A 90 -22.61 4.25 13.59
N LYS A 91 -23.02 5.27 12.83
CA LYS A 91 -24.32 5.90 12.99
C LYS A 91 -25.33 5.26 12.05
N VAL A 92 -26.45 4.78 12.57
CA VAL A 92 -27.43 3.99 11.81
C VAL A 92 -28.84 4.56 11.93
N ARG A 93 -29.57 4.59 10.82
CA ARG A 93 -31.02 4.82 10.78
C ARG A 93 -31.71 3.73 9.99
N LEU A 94 -32.79 3.18 10.51
CA LEU A 94 -33.62 2.22 9.80
C LEU A 94 -34.68 2.96 8.98
N ILE A 95 -35.06 2.36 7.86
CA ILE A 95 -36.19 2.80 7.07
C ILE A 95 -37.17 1.64 6.98
N ASP A 96 -38.32 1.76 7.64
CA ASP A 96 -39.39 0.76 7.56
C ASP A 96 -40.07 0.87 6.20
N CYS A 97 -39.86 -0.10 5.31
CA CYS A 97 -40.50 -0.12 4.00
C CYS A 97 -41.77 -0.97 4.02
N VAL A 98 -42.75 -0.59 3.20
CA VAL A 98 -43.97 -1.38 3.05
C VAL A 98 -43.62 -2.74 2.44
N GLY A 99 -44.08 -3.83 3.03
CA GLY A 99 -43.70 -5.16 2.55
C GLY A 99 -44.31 -5.51 1.20
N PHE A 100 -43.64 -6.40 0.45
CA PHE A 100 -44.24 -7.02 -0.74
C PHE A 100 -45.36 -7.96 -0.33
N MET A 101 -46.47 -7.93 -1.06
CA MET A 101 -47.65 -8.73 -0.76
C MET A 101 -47.36 -10.24 -0.91
N VAL A 102 -47.96 -11.05 -0.04
CA VAL A 102 -47.92 -12.52 -0.13
C VAL A 102 -49.31 -13.11 -0.11
N ALA A 103 -49.47 -14.26 -0.76
CA ALA A 103 -50.71 -15.02 -0.73
C ALA A 103 -51.06 -15.40 0.74
N GLY A 104 -52.26 -15.05 1.19
CA GLY A 104 -52.73 -15.32 2.55
C GLY A 104 -52.56 -14.17 3.56
N ALA A 105 -51.92 -13.06 3.18
CA ALA A 105 -51.90 -11.83 3.98
C ALA A 105 -53.21 -11.01 3.78
N GLY A 106 -53.84 -10.56 4.86
CA GLY A 106 -55.09 -9.78 4.85
C GLY A 106 -54.88 -8.27 4.96
N GLY A 107 -55.93 -7.47 4.75
CA GLY A 107 -55.89 -6.00 4.91
C GLY A 107 -55.58 -5.18 3.65
N HIS A 108 -55.35 -5.84 2.51
CA HIS A 108 -55.24 -5.20 1.19
C HIS A 108 -56.58 -5.10 0.46
N LEU A 109 -57.61 -5.80 0.93
CA LEU A 109 -58.98 -5.74 0.41
C LEU A 109 -59.89 -5.07 1.44
N GLU A 110 -60.70 -4.12 1.00
CA GLU A 110 -61.79 -3.50 1.74
C GLU A 110 -63.08 -3.72 0.94
N ASN A 111 -64.09 -4.37 1.53
CA ASN A 111 -65.34 -4.73 0.85
C ASN A 111 -65.20 -5.54 -0.46
N GLY A 112 -64.15 -6.36 -0.58
CA GLY A 112 -63.90 -7.21 -1.76
C GLY A 112 -63.23 -6.47 -2.93
N GLN A 113 -62.88 -5.19 -2.78
CA GLN A 113 -62.06 -4.44 -3.72
C GLN A 113 -60.71 -4.06 -3.09
N GLU A 114 -59.68 -3.80 -3.90
CA GLU A 114 -58.39 -3.35 -3.37
C GLU A 114 -58.57 -2.05 -2.60
N ARG A 115 -58.08 -2.04 -1.36
CA ARG A 115 -58.09 -0.86 -0.49
C ARG A 115 -57.32 0.27 -1.18
N LEU A 116 -57.97 1.40 -1.39
CA LEU A 116 -57.33 2.60 -1.93
C LEU A 116 -56.65 3.37 -0.80
N VAL A 117 -55.45 3.90 -1.10
CA VAL A 117 -54.69 4.73 -0.16
C VAL A 117 -54.16 5.97 -0.87
N LYS A 118 -54.10 7.07 -0.11
CA LYS A 118 -53.36 8.26 -0.51
C LYS A 118 -51.91 8.10 -0.05
N THR A 119 -50.96 8.46 -0.90
CA THR A 119 -49.53 8.38 -0.58
C THR A 119 -48.83 9.66 -1.01
N PRO A 120 -47.65 9.99 -0.48
CA PRO A 120 -46.86 11.15 -0.94
C PRO A 120 -46.29 10.97 -2.36
N TRP A 121 -46.48 9.80 -2.98
CA TRP A 121 -45.91 9.45 -4.28
C TRP A 121 -46.84 9.72 -5.45
N PHE A 122 -48.14 9.83 -5.20
CA PHE A 122 -49.18 9.99 -6.20
C PHE A 122 -50.17 11.08 -5.76
N ASP A 123 -50.55 11.95 -6.69
CA ASP A 123 -51.51 13.04 -6.43
C ASP A 123 -52.98 12.55 -6.42
N TYR A 124 -53.20 11.24 -6.57
CA TYR A 124 -54.49 10.56 -6.60
C TYR A 124 -54.44 9.26 -5.79
N GLU A 125 -55.62 8.77 -5.37
CA GLU A 125 -55.71 7.52 -4.62
C GLU A 125 -55.32 6.33 -5.52
N VAL A 126 -54.44 5.48 -5.00
CA VAL A 126 -53.93 4.29 -5.70
C VAL A 126 -54.21 3.04 -4.88
N PRO A 127 -54.33 1.86 -5.52
CA PRO A 127 -54.43 0.60 -4.79
C PRO A 127 -53.26 0.41 -3.83
N PHE A 128 -53.55 -0.06 -2.61
CA PHE A 128 -52.58 -0.28 -1.56
C PHE A 128 -51.38 -1.13 -2.02
N THR A 129 -51.65 -2.17 -2.81
CA THR A 129 -50.65 -3.07 -3.38
C THR A 129 -49.65 -2.32 -4.27
N LYS A 130 -50.15 -1.45 -5.15
CA LYS A 130 -49.34 -0.61 -6.05
C LYS A 130 -48.58 0.48 -5.31
N ALA A 131 -49.21 1.10 -4.32
CA ALA A 131 -48.59 2.09 -3.43
C ALA A 131 -47.40 1.50 -2.66
N ALA A 132 -47.60 0.31 -2.07
CA ALA A 132 -46.58 -0.42 -1.32
C ALA A 132 -45.37 -0.74 -2.19
N GLU A 133 -45.60 -1.29 -3.39
CA GLU A 133 -44.53 -1.66 -4.31
C GLU A 133 -43.73 -0.44 -4.77
N TYR A 134 -44.41 0.62 -5.24
CA TYR A 134 -43.76 1.83 -5.71
C TYR A 134 -42.99 2.53 -4.58
N GLY A 135 -43.59 2.65 -3.40
CA GLY A 135 -42.98 3.30 -2.24
C GLY A 135 -41.73 2.57 -1.78
N THR A 136 -41.77 1.24 -1.70
CA THR A 136 -40.61 0.43 -1.31
C THR A 136 -39.49 0.54 -2.31
N ARG A 137 -39.78 0.47 -3.62
CA ARG A 137 -38.77 0.66 -4.66
C ARG A 137 -38.11 2.04 -4.59
N LYS A 138 -38.91 3.08 -4.39
CA LYS A 138 -38.41 4.47 -4.32
C LYS A 138 -37.55 4.70 -3.09
N VAL A 139 -37.96 4.20 -1.93
CA VAL A 139 -37.19 4.31 -0.68
C VAL A 139 -35.87 3.56 -0.77
N ILE A 140 -35.90 2.31 -1.24
CA ILE A 140 -34.67 1.53 -1.42
C ILE A 140 -33.73 2.24 -2.36
N ARG A 141 -34.22 2.76 -3.50
CA ARG A 141 -33.39 3.39 -4.52
C ARG A 141 -32.84 4.75 -4.11
N ASP A 142 -33.65 5.60 -3.47
CA ASP A 142 -33.31 7.01 -3.31
C ASP A 142 -32.82 7.33 -1.90
N HIS A 143 -33.16 6.50 -0.91
CA HIS A 143 -32.97 6.84 0.51
C HIS A 143 -32.22 5.79 1.33
N SER A 144 -32.10 4.53 0.90
CA SER A 144 -31.32 3.52 1.63
C SER A 144 -29.86 3.48 1.19
N THR A 145 -28.92 3.31 2.11
CA THR A 145 -27.52 3.01 1.80
C THR A 145 -27.35 1.51 1.48
N ILE A 146 -28.02 0.65 2.25
CA ILE A 146 -28.00 -0.82 2.13
C ILE A 146 -29.38 -1.39 2.51
N GLY A 147 -29.75 -2.52 1.92
CA GLY A 147 -30.99 -3.24 2.25
C GLY A 147 -30.80 -4.30 3.33
N ILE A 148 -31.79 -4.45 4.22
CA ILE A 148 -31.99 -5.64 5.05
C ILE A 148 -33.28 -6.31 4.57
N LEU A 149 -33.14 -7.42 3.85
CA LEU A 149 -34.26 -8.24 3.42
C LEU A 149 -34.66 -9.19 4.55
N VAL A 150 -35.82 -8.96 5.17
CA VAL A 150 -36.37 -9.87 6.18
C VAL A 150 -37.36 -10.82 5.50
N THR A 151 -37.04 -12.10 5.55
CA THR A 151 -37.90 -13.21 5.09
C THR A 151 -38.12 -14.21 6.23
N THR A 152 -38.86 -15.28 6.00
CA THR A 152 -39.16 -16.30 7.01
C THR A 152 -39.01 -17.70 6.45
N ASP A 153 -38.65 -18.67 7.30
CA ASP A 153 -38.71 -20.11 7.00
C ASP A 153 -40.12 -20.71 7.19
N GLY A 154 -41.11 -19.88 7.56
CA GLY A 154 -42.49 -20.30 7.80
C GLY A 154 -42.72 -20.99 9.15
N SER A 155 -41.75 -20.94 10.08
CA SER A 155 -41.90 -21.58 11.39
C SER A 155 -42.87 -20.86 12.32
N PHE A 156 -43.16 -19.58 12.08
CA PHE A 156 -44.01 -18.72 12.91
C PHE A 156 -45.15 -18.10 12.09
N GLY A 157 -46.23 -17.73 12.78
CA GLY A 157 -47.44 -17.20 12.14
C GLY A 157 -48.28 -18.27 11.44
N GLU A 158 -49.23 -17.82 10.61
CA GLU A 158 -50.22 -18.69 9.95
C GLU A 158 -49.98 -18.89 8.45
N ILE A 159 -48.99 -18.21 7.87
CA ILE A 159 -48.71 -18.24 6.43
C ILE A 159 -47.55 -19.22 6.20
N PRO A 160 -47.72 -20.23 5.32
CA PRO A 160 -46.66 -21.20 5.04
C PRO A 160 -45.52 -20.57 4.24
N ARG A 161 -44.31 -21.16 4.35
CA ARG A 161 -43.10 -20.70 3.64
C ARG A 161 -43.31 -20.48 2.15
N ASP A 162 -44.01 -21.40 1.48
CA ASP A 162 -44.20 -21.36 0.03
C ASP A 162 -44.87 -20.08 -0.45
N SER A 163 -45.73 -19.48 0.37
CA SER A 163 -46.39 -18.20 0.07
C SER A 163 -45.43 -17.00 0.06
N TYR A 164 -44.24 -17.13 0.65
CA TYR A 164 -43.23 -16.06 0.73
C TYR A 164 -42.19 -16.11 -0.39
N VAL A 165 -42.01 -17.27 -1.04
CA VAL A 165 -40.89 -17.50 -1.97
C VAL A 165 -40.94 -16.55 -3.17
N GLU A 166 -42.12 -16.32 -3.75
CA GLU A 166 -42.28 -15.42 -4.90
C GLU A 166 -41.94 -13.96 -4.53
N ALA A 167 -42.49 -13.46 -3.43
CA ALA A 167 -42.25 -12.11 -2.95
C ALA A 167 -40.78 -11.91 -2.52
N GLU A 168 -40.16 -12.92 -1.91
CA GLU A 168 -38.74 -12.93 -1.57
C GLU A 168 -37.86 -12.80 -2.82
N LYS A 169 -38.07 -13.66 -3.82
CA LYS A 169 -37.31 -13.63 -5.08
C LYS A 169 -37.44 -12.28 -5.78
N ARG A 170 -38.65 -11.76 -5.89
CA ARG A 170 -38.89 -10.44 -6.48
C ARG A 170 -38.15 -9.33 -5.72
N THR A 171 -38.15 -9.38 -4.39
CA THR A 171 -37.42 -8.39 -3.58
C THR A 171 -35.92 -8.45 -3.84
N VAL A 172 -35.36 -9.65 -3.95
CA VAL A 172 -33.94 -9.86 -4.28
C VAL A 172 -33.61 -9.32 -5.68
N GLU A 173 -34.43 -9.65 -6.68
CA GLU A 173 -34.25 -9.16 -8.05
C GLU A 173 -34.27 -7.63 -8.12
N GLU A 174 -35.16 -6.98 -7.37
CA GLU A 174 -35.21 -5.52 -7.28
C GLU A 174 -33.96 -4.93 -6.60
N LEU A 175 -33.49 -5.52 -5.50
CA LEU A 175 -32.27 -5.08 -4.81
C LEU A 175 -31.04 -5.21 -5.71
N LEU A 176 -30.93 -6.32 -6.44
CA LEU A 176 -29.87 -6.56 -7.42
C LEU A 176 -29.96 -5.57 -8.59
N ALA A 177 -31.14 -5.31 -9.13
CA ALA A 177 -31.35 -4.35 -10.22
C ALA A 177 -31.04 -2.90 -9.82
N ILE A 178 -31.24 -2.55 -8.55
CA ILE A 178 -30.86 -1.24 -8.00
C ILE A 178 -29.34 -1.14 -7.77
N GLY A 179 -28.64 -2.28 -7.67
CA GLY A 179 -27.20 -2.33 -7.42
C GLY A 179 -26.81 -1.95 -6.00
N LYS A 180 -27.75 -2.02 -5.04
CA LYS A 180 -27.45 -1.76 -3.63
C LYS A 180 -27.05 -3.05 -2.93
N PRO A 181 -26.01 -3.02 -2.09
CA PRO A 181 -25.70 -4.17 -1.25
C PRO A 181 -26.88 -4.45 -0.33
N PHE A 182 -27.05 -5.71 0.07
CA PHE A 182 -28.11 -6.13 0.98
C PHE A 182 -27.74 -7.40 1.72
N LEU A 183 -28.29 -7.55 2.92
CA LEU A 183 -28.21 -8.75 3.77
C LEU A 183 -29.60 -9.38 3.88
N VAL A 184 -29.69 -10.71 3.96
CA VAL A 184 -30.96 -11.41 4.20
C VAL A 184 -31.02 -11.91 5.64
N LEU A 185 -32.09 -11.55 6.36
CA LEU A 185 -32.45 -12.16 7.63
C LEU A 185 -33.52 -13.22 7.40
N LEU A 186 -33.16 -14.48 7.64
CA LEU A 186 -34.10 -15.59 7.62
C LEU A 186 -34.69 -15.71 9.03
N ASN A 187 -35.84 -15.07 9.24
CA ASN A 187 -36.53 -15.10 10.51
C ASN A 187 -37.11 -16.50 10.78
N SER A 188 -36.89 -17.02 11.97
CA SER A 188 -37.32 -18.36 12.40
C SER A 188 -37.47 -18.40 13.92
N ASP A 189 -38.42 -19.21 14.40
CA ASP A 189 -38.54 -19.56 15.82
C ASP A 189 -37.40 -20.48 16.27
N ARG A 190 -36.75 -21.18 15.32
CA ARG A 190 -35.68 -22.15 15.58
C ARG A 190 -34.49 -21.91 14.63
N PRO A 191 -33.79 -20.77 14.75
CA PRO A 191 -32.74 -20.38 13.80
C PRO A 191 -31.60 -21.40 13.74
N TYR A 192 -31.30 -22.10 14.84
CA TYR A 192 -30.24 -23.11 14.91
C TYR A 192 -30.68 -24.51 14.45
N SER A 193 -31.92 -24.68 13.99
CA SER A 193 -32.38 -25.98 13.48
C SER A 193 -31.67 -26.34 12.18
N LYS A 194 -31.40 -27.64 11.97
CA LYS A 194 -30.77 -28.12 10.74
C LYS A 194 -31.56 -27.72 9.48
N ALA A 195 -32.89 -27.70 9.56
CA ALA A 195 -33.74 -27.30 8.44
C ALA A 195 -33.54 -25.83 8.06
N THR A 196 -33.54 -24.94 9.06
CA THR A 196 -33.35 -23.49 8.85
C THR A 196 -31.94 -23.17 8.37
N GLN A 197 -30.91 -23.82 8.92
CA GLN A 197 -29.52 -23.65 8.48
C GLN A 197 -29.32 -24.09 7.03
N ASN A 198 -29.85 -25.28 6.66
CA ASN A 198 -29.81 -25.75 5.27
C ASN A 198 -30.54 -24.79 4.31
N LEU A 199 -31.67 -24.21 4.74
CA LEU A 199 -32.39 -23.22 3.94
C LEU A 199 -31.56 -21.95 3.76
N ALA A 200 -30.93 -21.44 4.80
CA ALA A 200 -30.07 -20.26 4.70
C ALA A 200 -28.86 -20.50 3.79
N GLU A 201 -28.21 -21.66 3.86
CA GLU A 201 -27.13 -22.01 2.93
C GLU A 201 -27.61 -22.07 1.48
N LYS A 202 -28.80 -22.63 1.23
CA LYS A 202 -29.41 -22.66 -0.09
C LYS A 202 -29.67 -21.26 -0.62
N LEU A 203 -30.32 -20.40 0.18
CA LEU A 203 -30.63 -19.02 -0.21
C LEU A 203 -29.36 -18.17 -0.38
N SER A 204 -28.33 -18.41 0.43
CA SER A 204 -27.04 -17.72 0.32
C SER A 204 -26.36 -18.00 -1.02
N LYS A 205 -26.40 -19.26 -1.47
CA LYS A 205 -25.90 -19.65 -2.80
C LYS A 205 -26.79 -19.11 -3.93
N GLU A 206 -28.11 -19.16 -3.78
CA GLU A 206 -29.05 -18.69 -4.81
C GLU A 206 -28.94 -17.17 -5.02
N TYR A 207 -28.85 -16.40 -3.94
CA TYR A 207 -28.87 -14.94 -3.97
C TYR A 207 -27.49 -14.28 -3.92
N HIS A 208 -26.41 -15.05 -3.82
CA HIS A 208 -25.02 -14.56 -3.79
C HIS A 208 -24.81 -13.49 -2.69
N THR A 209 -25.51 -13.65 -1.57
CA THR A 209 -25.49 -12.74 -0.43
C THR A 209 -25.51 -13.51 0.87
N THR A 210 -25.09 -12.88 1.96
CA THR A 210 -25.14 -13.48 3.28
C THR A 210 -26.59 -13.61 3.76
N VAL A 211 -26.94 -14.81 4.24
CA VAL A 211 -28.26 -15.11 4.82
C VAL A 211 -28.05 -15.52 6.26
N MET A 212 -28.62 -14.77 7.19
CA MET A 212 -28.50 -15.01 8.63
C MET A 212 -29.82 -15.56 9.20
N PRO A 213 -29.85 -16.83 9.66
CA PRO A 213 -30.92 -17.35 10.49
C PRO A 213 -30.98 -16.63 11.82
N VAL A 214 -32.12 -15.99 12.12
CA VAL A 214 -32.31 -15.27 13.39
C VAL A 214 -33.74 -15.47 13.89
N ASN A 215 -33.94 -15.35 15.20
CA ASN A 215 -35.27 -15.14 15.75
C ASN A 215 -35.42 -13.64 16.02
N CYS A 216 -36.17 -12.94 15.15
CA CYS A 216 -36.31 -11.49 15.27
C CYS A 216 -37.00 -11.06 16.58
N ASP A 217 -37.79 -11.92 17.24
CA ASP A 217 -38.42 -11.60 18.52
C ASP A 217 -37.48 -11.81 19.71
N GLN A 218 -36.48 -12.68 19.59
CA GLN A 218 -35.54 -13.03 20.66
C GLN A 218 -34.12 -12.50 20.42
N LEU A 219 -33.98 -11.47 19.58
CA LEU A 219 -32.68 -10.82 19.36
C LEU A 219 -32.12 -10.26 20.66
N ARG A 220 -30.81 -10.42 20.83
CA ARG A 220 -30.02 -9.75 21.87
C ARG A 220 -29.12 -8.70 21.23
N GLN A 221 -28.46 -7.91 22.08
CA GLN A 221 -27.55 -6.86 21.65
C GLN A 221 -26.41 -7.43 20.79
N GLU A 222 -25.86 -8.58 21.16
CA GLU A 222 -24.78 -9.24 20.41
C GLU A 222 -25.25 -9.69 19.02
N ASP A 223 -26.49 -10.18 18.93
CA ASP A 223 -27.07 -10.63 17.66
C ASP A 223 -27.24 -9.43 16.69
N ILE A 224 -27.62 -8.25 17.19
CA ILE A 224 -27.70 -7.03 16.37
C ILE A 224 -26.31 -6.57 15.93
N GLN A 225 -25.32 -6.61 16.81
CA GLN A 225 -23.93 -6.26 16.44
C GLN A 225 -23.41 -7.17 15.33
N GLU A 226 -23.68 -8.48 15.42
CA GLU A 226 -23.31 -9.43 14.38
C GLU A 226 -24.05 -9.18 13.06
N ILE A 227 -25.36 -8.87 13.10
CA ILE A 227 -26.12 -8.45 11.91
C ILE A 227 -25.46 -7.23 11.27
N MET A 228 -25.17 -6.20 12.07
CA MET A 228 -24.57 -4.95 11.58
C MET A 228 -23.17 -5.15 11.00
N LYS A 229 -22.36 -6.03 11.60
CA LYS A 229 -21.07 -6.43 11.05
C LYS A 229 -21.23 -7.08 9.68
N ASN A 230 -22.15 -8.03 9.54
CA ASN A 230 -22.41 -8.69 8.25
C ASN A 230 -23.00 -7.74 7.20
N VAL A 231 -23.80 -6.75 7.62
CA VAL A 231 -24.27 -5.65 6.76
C VAL A 231 -23.08 -4.89 6.17
N LEU A 232 -22.10 -4.48 6.99
CA LEU A 232 -20.91 -3.77 6.51
C LEU A 232 -20.03 -4.65 5.61
N LEU A 233 -19.99 -5.96 5.86
CA LEU A 233 -19.25 -6.90 5.02
C LEU A 233 -19.85 -7.09 3.62
N GLU A 234 -21.12 -6.75 3.42
CA GLU A 234 -21.76 -6.75 2.09
C GLU A 234 -21.46 -5.49 1.28
N PHE A 235 -20.81 -4.48 1.86
CA PHE A 235 -20.42 -3.29 1.12
C PHE A 235 -19.39 -3.63 0.03
N PRO A 236 -19.41 -2.89 -1.10
CA PRO A 236 -18.45 -3.10 -2.19
C PRO A 236 -17.03 -2.81 -1.73
N LEU A 237 -16.08 -3.64 -2.14
CA LEU A 237 -14.66 -3.40 -1.92
C LEU A 237 -14.20 -2.20 -2.76
N SER A 238 -13.71 -1.14 -2.10
CA SER A 238 -13.29 0.10 -2.75
C SER A 238 -11.84 0.00 -3.25
N SER A 239 -10.92 -0.32 -2.34
CA SER A 239 -9.51 -0.54 -2.67
C SER A 239 -8.84 -1.52 -1.71
N VAL A 240 -7.74 -2.11 -2.17
CA VAL A 240 -6.89 -2.97 -1.35
C VAL A 240 -5.47 -2.44 -1.42
N GLY A 241 -4.94 -2.01 -0.28
CA GLY A 241 -3.57 -1.54 -0.13
C GLY A 241 -2.65 -2.70 0.22
N PHE A 242 -1.63 -2.93 -0.61
CA PHE A 242 -0.61 -3.94 -0.38
C PHE A 242 0.67 -3.30 0.18
N TYR A 243 1.02 -3.66 1.42
CA TYR A 243 2.18 -3.13 2.11
C TYR A 243 3.32 -4.13 2.05
N LEU A 244 4.34 -3.78 1.27
CA LEU A 244 5.57 -4.55 1.10
C LEU A 244 6.62 -4.13 2.14
N PRO A 245 7.65 -4.96 2.38
CA PRO A 245 8.81 -4.52 3.13
C PRO A 245 9.47 -3.31 2.46
N LYS A 246 9.89 -2.31 3.24
CA LYS A 246 10.43 -1.04 2.72
C LYS A 246 11.59 -1.19 1.74
N TRP A 247 12.42 -2.22 1.90
CA TRP A 247 13.53 -2.48 0.97
C TRP A 247 13.03 -2.88 -0.42
N VAL A 248 11.84 -3.48 -0.55
CA VAL A 248 11.24 -3.79 -1.86
C VAL A 248 10.88 -2.51 -2.60
N GLU A 249 10.56 -1.42 -1.89
CA GLU A 249 10.26 -0.12 -2.51
C GLU A 249 11.48 0.49 -3.21
N THR A 250 12.71 0.14 -2.80
CA THR A 250 13.94 0.63 -3.45
C THR A 250 14.21 -0.04 -4.80
N LEU A 251 13.53 -1.14 -5.10
CA LEU A 251 13.63 -1.83 -6.38
C LEU A 251 12.96 -1.02 -7.48
N ARG A 252 13.45 -1.15 -8.71
CA ARG A 252 12.79 -0.57 -9.88
C ARG A 252 11.40 -1.19 -10.07
N ASP A 253 10.48 -0.44 -10.67
CA ASP A 253 9.10 -0.89 -10.85
C ASP A 253 8.97 -2.08 -11.82
N ASP A 254 9.95 -2.25 -12.72
CA ASP A 254 10.08 -3.39 -13.65
C ASP A 254 10.75 -4.62 -13.01
N HIS A 255 11.14 -4.56 -11.74
CA HIS A 255 11.81 -5.67 -11.05
C HIS A 255 10.90 -6.90 -10.95
N TRP A 256 11.45 -8.08 -11.28
CA TRP A 256 10.72 -9.34 -11.36
C TRP A 256 9.96 -9.68 -10.06
N LEU A 257 10.55 -9.39 -8.89
CA LEU A 257 9.91 -9.62 -7.58
C LEU A 257 8.64 -8.80 -7.41
N LYS A 258 8.70 -7.48 -7.69
CA LYS A 258 7.53 -6.59 -7.63
C LYS A 258 6.45 -7.08 -8.59
N LYS A 259 6.83 -7.41 -9.83
CA LYS A 259 5.91 -7.88 -10.85
C LYS A 259 5.20 -9.18 -10.43
N SER A 260 5.94 -10.16 -9.91
CA SER A 260 5.36 -11.42 -9.44
C SER A 260 4.32 -11.22 -8.32
N ILE A 261 4.63 -10.35 -7.35
CA ILE A 261 3.69 -10.05 -6.25
C ILE A 261 2.46 -9.33 -6.80
N LEU A 262 2.63 -8.34 -7.66
CA LEU A 262 1.52 -7.58 -8.25
C LEU A 262 0.60 -8.47 -9.09
N ASP A 263 1.16 -9.37 -9.89
CA ASP A 263 0.37 -10.28 -10.72
C ASP A 263 -0.43 -11.28 -9.86
N LEU A 264 0.19 -11.82 -8.80
CA LEU A 264 -0.51 -12.67 -7.82
C LEU A 264 -1.67 -11.92 -7.14
N MET A 265 -1.44 -10.67 -6.71
CA MET A 265 -2.46 -9.86 -6.06
C MET A 265 -3.59 -9.48 -7.01
N ARG A 266 -3.29 -9.22 -8.30
CA ARG A 266 -4.32 -8.98 -9.32
C ARG A 266 -5.21 -10.19 -9.53
N GLU A 267 -4.62 -11.38 -9.61
CA GLU A 267 -5.37 -12.63 -9.73
C GLU A 267 -6.26 -12.86 -8.50
N TYR A 268 -5.73 -12.64 -7.30
CA TYR A 268 -6.48 -12.76 -6.05
C TYR A 268 -7.68 -11.82 -5.95
N LEU A 269 -7.60 -10.63 -6.55
CA LEU A 269 -8.68 -9.63 -6.51
C LEU A 269 -9.65 -9.74 -7.69
N ALA A 270 -9.39 -10.59 -8.68
CA ALA A 270 -10.15 -10.63 -9.92
C ALA A 270 -11.65 -10.96 -9.73
N ASP A 271 -11.97 -11.75 -8.71
CA ASP A 271 -13.32 -12.21 -8.38
C ASP A 271 -13.86 -11.63 -7.06
N LYS A 272 -13.20 -10.61 -6.50
CA LYS A 272 -13.55 -10.03 -5.19
C LYS A 272 -14.22 -8.67 -5.36
N GLU A 273 -15.50 -8.63 -5.04
CA GLU A 273 -16.31 -7.41 -5.22
C GLU A 273 -16.75 -6.80 -3.90
N LYS A 274 -16.79 -7.58 -2.81
CA LYS A 274 -17.31 -7.17 -1.50
C LYS A 274 -16.28 -7.33 -0.39
N MET A 275 -16.48 -6.59 0.70
CA MET A 275 -15.60 -6.66 1.87
C MET A 275 -15.50 -8.08 2.45
N LYS A 276 -16.59 -8.86 2.44
CA LYS A 276 -16.60 -10.27 2.88
C LYS A 276 -15.67 -11.19 2.08
N ASP A 277 -15.36 -10.84 0.83
CA ASP A 277 -14.57 -11.69 -0.07
C ASP A 277 -13.08 -11.67 0.29
N VAL A 278 -12.65 -10.66 1.05
CA VAL A 278 -11.29 -10.48 1.60
C VAL A 278 -11.24 -10.61 3.12
N TYR A 279 -12.35 -10.34 3.82
CA TYR A 279 -12.41 -10.40 5.28
C TYR A 279 -12.10 -11.79 5.83
N LYS A 280 -11.05 -11.89 6.65
CA LYS A 280 -10.54 -13.15 7.25
C LYS A 280 -10.29 -14.27 6.24
N LYS A 281 -10.08 -13.94 4.96
CA LYS A 281 -9.68 -14.90 3.94
C LYS A 281 -8.17 -15.01 3.88
N PRO A 282 -7.62 -16.21 3.61
CA PRO A 282 -6.20 -16.37 3.42
C PRO A 282 -5.76 -15.60 2.18
N VAL A 283 -4.68 -14.83 2.33
CA VAL A 283 -4.00 -14.18 1.20
C VAL A 283 -3.12 -15.25 0.54
N PRO A 284 -3.14 -15.39 -0.80
CA PRO A 284 -2.30 -16.35 -1.48
C PRO A 284 -0.83 -15.96 -1.34
N ASN A 285 0.03 -16.98 -1.30
CA ASN A 285 1.49 -16.82 -1.25
C ASN A 285 2.10 -17.44 -2.51
N ASN A 286 3.21 -16.86 -2.98
CA ASN A 286 4.09 -17.47 -3.98
C ASN A 286 5.41 -17.95 -3.34
N GLU A 287 6.35 -18.39 -4.16
CA GLU A 287 7.68 -18.84 -3.72
C GLU A 287 8.49 -17.75 -3.00
N TYR A 288 8.27 -16.47 -3.34
CA TYR A 288 8.99 -15.33 -2.77
C TYR A 288 8.44 -14.87 -1.43
N MET A 289 7.15 -15.09 -1.21
CA MET A 289 6.43 -14.65 -0.02
C MET A 289 6.58 -15.66 1.12
N GLU A 290 6.72 -15.12 2.34
CA GLU A 290 6.60 -15.87 3.57
C GLU A 290 5.13 -15.90 4.03
N SER A 291 4.47 -14.74 4.05
CA SER A 291 3.04 -14.64 4.36
C SER A 291 2.40 -13.37 3.82
N GLY A 292 1.09 -13.43 3.54
CA GLY A 292 0.23 -12.26 3.39
C GLY A 292 -0.84 -12.25 4.49
N LYS A 293 -1.05 -11.11 5.16
CA LYS A 293 -2.03 -10.98 6.24
C LYS A 293 -2.84 -9.70 6.07
N VAL A 294 -4.15 -9.82 6.20
CA VAL A 294 -5.02 -8.65 6.33
C VAL A 294 -4.77 -8.02 7.69
N GLU A 295 -4.28 -6.78 7.70
CA GLU A 295 -3.90 -6.06 8.91
C GLU A 295 -5.05 -5.18 9.41
N LYS A 296 -5.71 -4.45 8.51
CA LYS A 296 -6.82 -3.55 8.83
C LYS A 296 -7.88 -3.57 7.76
N ILE A 297 -9.11 -3.29 8.18
CA ILE A 297 -10.28 -3.24 7.32
C ILE A 297 -11.08 -2.00 7.70
N HIS A 298 -11.09 -1.02 6.81
CA HIS A 298 -11.80 0.24 6.97
C HIS A 298 -13.20 0.09 6.38
N MET A 299 -14.17 -0.30 7.22
CA MET A 299 -15.54 -0.56 6.79
C MET A 299 -16.29 0.69 6.32
N ASP A 300 -15.82 1.87 6.72
CA ASP A 300 -16.34 3.20 6.37
C ASP A 300 -15.84 3.73 5.02
N THR A 301 -14.69 3.26 4.53
CA THR A 301 -14.13 3.63 3.21
C THR A 301 -14.10 2.48 2.21
N GLY A 302 -14.29 1.24 2.68
CA GLY A 302 -14.16 0.03 1.85
C GLY A 302 -12.72 -0.31 1.52
N GLU A 303 -11.77 0.16 2.33
CA GLU A 303 -10.35 -0.06 2.13
C GLU A 303 -9.84 -1.21 2.99
N VAL A 304 -9.01 -2.06 2.40
CA VAL A 304 -8.40 -3.19 3.11
C VAL A 304 -6.88 -3.11 3.01
N GLU A 305 -6.21 -3.15 4.16
CA GLU A 305 -4.75 -3.15 4.23
C GLU A 305 -4.23 -4.58 4.38
N VAL A 306 -3.39 -5.00 3.44
CA VAL A 306 -2.76 -6.31 3.42
C VAL A 306 -1.25 -6.14 3.56
N ARG A 307 -0.67 -6.68 4.63
CA ARG A 307 0.76 -6.72 4.83
C ARG A 307 1.34 -7.99 4.22
N ILE A 308 2.36 -7.82 3.38
CA ILE A 308 3.09 -8.90 2.73
C ILE A 308 4.48 -9.00 3.35
N GLN A 309 4.87 -10.21 3.73
CA GLN A 309 6.21 -10.56 4.16
C GLN A 309 6.92 -11.35 3.06
N ILE A 310 8.14 -10.95 2.74
CA ILE A 310 9.01 -11.60 1.76
C ILE A 310 10.05 -12.42 2.52
N ARG A 311 10.41 -13.59 1.99
CA ARG A 311 11.40 -14.46 2.62
C ARG A 311 12.77 -13.78 2.67
N ASP A 312 13.45 -13.92 3.80
CA ASP A 312 14.77 -13.33 4.05
C ASP A 312 15.83 -13.74 3.02
N SER A 313 15.71 -14.92 2.41
CA SER A 313 16.64 -15.37 1.36
C SER A 313 16.71 -14.37 0.19
N TYR A 314 15.56 -13.84 -0.23
CA TYR A 314 15.50 -12.90 -1.35
C TYR A 314 15.99 -11.51 -0.99
N TYR A 315 15.90 -11.11 0.28
CA TYR A 315 16.46 -9.84 0.74
C TYR A 315 17.98 -9.79 0.51
N TYR A 316 18.70 -10.83 0.92
CA TYR A 316 20.16 -10.88 0.75
C TYR A 316 20.59 -11.11 -0.70
N GLU A 317 19.85 -11.94 -1.45
CA GLU A 317 20.06 -12.12 -2.89
C GLU A 317 19.96 -10.79 -3.63
N ILE A 318 18.88 -10.04 -3.41
CA ILE A 318 18.65 -8.76 -4.08
C ILE A 318 19.66 -7.70 -3.64
N LEU A 319 20.03 -7.66 -2.35
CA LEU A 319 21.12 -6.79 -1.92
C LEU A 319 22.45 -7.14 -2.60
N SER A 320 22.70 -8.43 -2.83
CA SER A 320 23.90 -8.87 -3.53
C SER A 320 23.91 -8.40 -4.97
N ASP A 321 22.78 -8.53 -5.66
CA ASP A 321 22.61 -8.08 -7.04
C ASP A 321 22.75 -6.55 -7.18
N LEU A 322 22.18 -5.78 -6.24
CA LEU A 322 22.24 -4.33 -6.26
C LEU A 322 23.64 -3.78 -5.97
N THR A 323 24.39 -4.44 -5.08
CA THR A 323 25.71 -3.96 -4.65
C THR A 323 26.87 -4.57 -5.45
N GLY A 324 26.63 -5.70 -6.14
CA GLY A 324 27.68 -6.51 -6.74
C GLY A 324 28.54 -7.28 -5.72
N ILE A 325 28.17 -7.26 -4.44
CA ILE A 325 28.89 -7.93 -3.35
C ILE A 325 28.05 -9.12 -2.89
N SER A 326 28.64 -10.33 -2.85
CA SER A 326 27.91 -11.49 -2.35
C SER A 326 27.57 -11.33 -0.87
N ILE A 327 26.29 -11.17 -0.52
CA ILE A 327 25.77 -11.07 0.84
C ILE A 327 24.91 -12.31 1.08
N LYS A 328 25.27 -13.13 2.09
CA LYS A 328 24.61 -14.42 2.33
C LYS A 328 23.58 -14.37 3.46
N ASN A 329 23.82 -13.51 4.45
CA ASN A 329 23.03 -13.37 5.66
C ASN A 329 23.40 -12.07 6.39
N GLU A 330 22.72 -11.83 7.52
CA GLU A 330 22.88 -10.63 8.34
C GLU A 330 24.32 -10.43 8.83
N TYR A 331 24.98 -11.50 9.29
CA TYR A 331 26.36 -11.43 9.76
C TYR A 331 27.31 -10.98 8.63
N HIS A 332 27.11 -11.50 7.42
CA HIS A 332 27.92 -11.08 6.27
C HIS A 332 27.68 -9.61 5.93
N LEU A 333 26.44 -9.15 5.97
CA LEU A 333 26.08 -7.76 5.73
C LEU A 333 26.77 -6.82 6.73
N ILE A 334 26.72 -7.12 8.03
CA ILE A 334 27.36 -6.31 9.08
C ILE A 334 28.88 -6.25 8.87
N ARG A 335 29.50 -7.37 8.52
CA ARG A 335 30.94 -7.44 8.23
C ARG A 335 31.31 -6.56 7.03
N ILE A 336 30.58 -6.69 5.92
CA ILE A 336 30.81 -5.86 4.72
C ILE A 336 30.63 -4.39 5.04
N MET A 337 29.61 -4.02 5.82
CA MET A 337 29.39 -2.62 6.22
C MET A 337 30.56 -2.07 7.06
N LYS A 338 31.14 -2.90 7.94
CA LYS A 338 32.33 -2.52 8.70
C LYS A 338 33.54 -2.31 7.77
N GLU A 339 33.81 -3.26 6.88
CA GLU A 339 34.90 -3.18 5.91
C GLU A 339 34.74 -1.95 4.98
N LEU A 340 33.53 -1.69 4.47
CA LEU A 340 33.21 -0.52 3.67
C LEU A 340 33.37 0.79 4.46
N SER A 341 33.00 0.81 5.73
CA SER A 341 33.18 1.99 6.59
C SER A 341 34.65 2.31 6.84
N GLU A 342 35.47 1.28 7.08
CA GLU A 342 36.93 1.44 7.26
C GLU A 342 37.56 1.96 5.97
N LYS A 343 37.26 1.35 4.82
CA LYS A 343 37.75 1.79 3.51
C LYS A 343 37.28 3.19 3.11
N LYS A 344 36.03 3.53 3.45
CA LYS A 344 35.50 4.88 3.21
C LYS A 344 36.29 5.93 4.00
N ARG A 345 36.62 5.67 5.26
CA ARG A 345 37.41 6.59 6.10
C ARG A 345 38.82 6.78 5.54
N GLU A 346 39.51 5.70 5.18
CA GLU A 346 40.81 5.75 4.52
C GLU A 346 40.76 6.57 3.22
N PHE A 347 39.71 6.40 2.41
CA PHE A 347 39.55 7.16 1.17
C PHE A 347 39.24 8.64 1.42
N GLU A 348 38.42 8.97 2.43
CA GLU A 348 38.09 10.35 2.80
C GLU A 348 39.34 11.14 3.21
N GLU A 349 40.29 10.51 3.90
CA GLU A 349 41.58 11.12 4.27
C GLU A 349 42.39 11.55 3.03
N VAL A 350 42.39 10.72 1.98
CA VAL A 350 43.20 10.95 0.76
C VAL A 350 42.44 11.74 -0.32
N SER A 351 41.10 11.75 -0.29
CA SER A 351 40.23 12.22 -1.38
C SER A 351 40.53 13.65 -1.81
N GLN A 352 40.72 14.56 -0.84
CA GLN A 352 40.97 15.97 -1.12
C GLN A 352 42.34 16.18 -1.77
N ALA A 353 43.39 15.52 -1.25
CA ALA A 353 44.74 15.60 -1.81
C ALA A 353 44.76 15.02 -3.24
N LEU A 354 44.05 13.91 -3.49
CA LEU A 354 43.96 13.31 -4.81
C LEU A 354 43.26 14.24 -5.80
N LYS A 355 42.19 14.92 -5.38
CA LYS A 355 41.49 15.92 -6.18
C LYS A 355 42.39 17.11 -6.53
N ASP A 356 43.10 17.66 -5.55
CA ASP A 356 44.04 18.77 -5.75
C ASP A 356 45.18 18.38 -6.70
N ALA A 357 45.73 17.17 -6.56
CA ALA A 357 46.76 16.65 -7.47
C ALA A 357 46.24 16.53 -8.92
N ARG A 358 44.99 16.06 -9.09
CA ARG A 358 44.36 15.95 -10.42
C ARG A 358 44.10 17.31 -11.06
N GLU A 359 43.65 18.31 -10.31
CA GLU A 359 43.27 19.61 -10.84
C GLU A 359 44.46 20.57 -10.99
N ARG A 360 45.32 20.66 -9.96
CA ARG A 360 46.41 21.65 -9.87
C ARG A 360 47.80 21.04 -10.13
N GLY A 361 47.89 19.73 -10.23
CA GLY A 361 49.15 19.00 -10.42
C GLY A 361 49.87 18.62 -9.12
N TYR A 362 49.40 19.10 -7.98
CA TYR A 362 49.98 18.84 -6.66
C TYR A 362 48.90 18.84 -5.58
N GLY A 363 48.90 17.82 -4.74
CA GLY A 363 47.99 17.68 -3.61
C GLY A 363 48.72 17.22 -2.36
N VAL A 364 48.27 17.70 -1.20
CA VAL A 364 48.90 17.38 0.09
C VAL A 364 47.86 16.86 1.05
N MET A 365 48.11 15.69 1.62
CA MET A 365 47.37 15.18 2.75
C MET A 365 48.00 15.73 4.03
N LYS A 366 47.23 16.50 4.79
CA LYS A 366 47.67 16.96 6.10
C LYS A 366 47.64 15.80 7.09
N PRO A 367 48.65 15.64 7.97
CA PRO A 367 48.60 14.62 8.99
C PRO A 367 47.41 14.83 9.91
N ALA A 368 46.81 13.73 10.35
CA ALA A 368 45.83 13.76 11.41
C ALA A 368 46.51 14.13 12.74
N LEU A 369 45.79 14.74 13.68
CA LEU A 369 46.32 15.07 15.02
C LEU A 369 46.90 13.83 15.74
N SER A 370 46.32 12.65 15.50
CA SER A 370 46.78 11.36 16.02
C SER A 370 48.13 10.91 15.47
N GLU A 371 48.58 11.48 14.36
CA GLU A 371 49.87 11.17 13.71
C GLU A 371 50.98 12.15 14.13
N ILE A 372 50.63 13.21 14.89
CA ILE A 372 51.59 14.19 15.41
C ILE A 372 52.19 13.68 16.71
N THR A 373 53.51 13.46 16.71
CA THR A 373 54.28 13.11 17.91
C THR A 373 54.93 14.35 18.49
N LEU A 374 54.59 14.70 19.74
CA LEU A 374 55.18 15.81 20.49
C LEU A 374 56.34 15.30 21.36
N SER A 375 57.52 15.91 21.20
CA SER A 375 58.65 15.71 22.10
C SER A 375 58.46 16.50 23.41
N GLU A 376 59.15 16.08 24.47
CA GLU A 376 59.14 16.82 25.73
C GLU A 376 59.62 18.27 25.55
N PRO A 377 58.97 19.27 26.17
CA PRO A 377 59.39 20.66 26.09
C PRO A 377 60.75 20.90 26.75
N GLU A 378 61.68 21.54 26.02
CA GLU A 378 63.01 21.87 26.54
C GLU A 378 63.16 23.38 26.79
N VAL A 379 63.77 23.76 27.92
CA VAL A 379 64.07 25.17 28.18
C VAL A 379 65.30 25.59 27.37
N VAL A 380 65.14 26.63 26.55
CA VAL A 380 66.22 27.18 25.73
C VAL A 380 66.52 28.62 26.17
N LYS A 381 67.81 28.98 26.18
CA LYS A 381 68.27 30.32 26.53
C LYS A 381 68.79 31.02 25.29
N HIS A 382 68.26 32.20 24.99
CA HIS A 382 68.72 33.06 23.88
C HIS A 382 69.06 34.45 24.43
N GLY A 383 70.36 34.73 24.58
CA GLY A 383 70.84 35.94 25.25
C GLY A 383 70.41 36.01 26.72
N SER A 384 69.66 37.05 27.09
CA SER A 384 69.12 37.27 28.45
C SER A 384 67.73 36.67 28.69
N LYS A 385 67.10 36.07 27.67
CA LYS A 385 65.74 35.53 27.76
C LYS A 385 65.73 33.99 27.77
N PHE A 386 64.78 33.42 28.49
CA PHE A 386 64.46 31.99 28.48
C PHE A 386 63.19 31.77 27.67
N GLY A 387 63.17 30.69 26.89
CA GLY A 387 62.02 30.21 26.14
C GLY A 387 61.86 28.71 26.30
N VAL A 388 60.79 28.18 25.73
CA VAL A 388 60.51 26.75 25.70
C VAL A 388 60.51 26.31 24.24
N LYS A 389 61.33 25.32 23.90
CA LYS A 389 61.38 24.68 22.60
C LYS A 389 60.49 23.43 22.66
N ILE A 390 59.46 23.41 21.84
CA ILE A 390 58.57 22.27 21.66
C ILE A 390 58.80 21.75 20.25
N ARG A 391 59.08 20.46 20.10
CA ARG A 391 59.23 19.80 18.80
C ARG A 391 58.02 18.91 18.56
N ALA A 392 57.42 19.03 17.39
CA ALA A 392 56.37 18.15 16.91
C ALA A 392 56.81 17.55 15.57
N GLU A 393 56.56 16.27 15.37
CA GLU A 393 56.90 15.54 14.16
C GLU A 393 55.65 14.83 13.64
N ALA A 394 55.38 14.91 12.34
CA ALA A 394 54.22 14.31 11.73
C ALA A 394 54.52 13.94 10.27
N PRO A 395 54.01 12.80 9.77
CA PRO A 395 54.17 12.43 8.37
C PRO A 395 53.38 13.38 7.47
N SER A 396 53.86 13.61 6.24
CA SER A 396 53.10 14.33 5.21
C SER A 396 53.12 13.55 3.92
N ILE A 397 51.94 13.35 3.30
CA ILE A 397 51.82 12.63 2.04
C ILE A 397 51.56 13.63 0.93
N HIS A 398 52.42 13.60 -0.09
CA HIS A 398 52.37 14.49 -1.24
C HIS A 398 52.04 13.68 -2.49
N LEU A 399 50.99 14.09 -3.20
CA LEU A 399 50.57 13.51 -4.47
C LEU A 399 50.95 14.48 -5.60
N ILE A 400 51.80 14.01 -6.51
CA ILE A 400 52.31 14.81 -7.64
C ILE A 400 51.81 14.19 -8.95
N ARG A 401 51.14 14.98 -9.78
CA ARG A 401 50.70 14.54 -11.10
C ARG A 401 51.85 14.73 -12.10
N ALA A 402 52.36 13.63 -12.64
CA ALA A 402 53.31 13.64 -13.75
C ALA A 402 52.57 13.47 -15.08
N ASN A 403 52.82 14.37 -16.03
CA ASN A 403 52.32 14.24 -17.39
C ASN A 403 53.30 13.39 -18.21
N LEU A 404 52.86 12.23 -18.69
CA LEU A 404 53.69 11.37 -19.54
C LEU A 404 53.45 11.72 -21.01
N THR A 405 54.52 12.12 -21.70
CA THR A 405 54.50 12.36 -23.15
C THR A 405 55.21 11.22 -23.85
N THR A 406 54.52 10.47 -24.70
CA THR A 406 55.11 9.41 -25.53
C THR A 406 54.95 9.78 -26.99
N GLU A 407 56.06 9.77 -27.72
CA GLU A 407 56.11 9.99 -29.16
C GLU A 407 56.42 8.65 -29.83
N ILE A 408 55.72 8.37 -30.93
CA ILE A 408 55.96 7.19 -31.76
C ILE A 408 56.45 7.70 -33.11
N ALA A 409 57.70 7.38 -33.45
CA ALA A 409 58.33 7.76 -34.72
C ALA A 409 58.63 6.49 -35.53
N PRO A 410 57.66 5.97 -36.32
CA PRO A 410 57.89 4.80 -37.16
C PRO A 410 58.88 5.14 -38.29
N ILE A 411 59.90 4.29 -38.48
CA ILE A 411 60.90 4.47 -39.54
C ILE A 411 60.52 3.59 -40.73
N VAL A 412 60.22 4.20 -41.87
CA VAL A 412 59.67 3.50 -43.06
C VAL A 412 60.54 3.56 -44.31
N GLY A 413 61.71 4.20 -44.24
CA GLY A 413 62.69 4.23 -45.33
C GLY A 413 62.71 5.55 -46.09
N THR A 414 62.20 5.57 -47.33
CA THR A 414 62.23 6.73 -48.23
C THR A 414 61.16 7.77 -47.88
N GLN A 415 61.32 9.01 -48.38
CA GLN A 415 60.33 10.08 -48.18
C GLN A 415 58.94 9.67 -48.69
N LEU A 416 58.87 9.03 -49.85
CA LEU A 416 57.61 8.61 -50.47
C LEU A 416 56.86 7.60 -49.57
N GLN A 417 57.61 6.66 -48.96
CA GLN A 417 57.04 5.70 -48.00
C GLN A 417 56.54 6.37 -46.71
N ALA A 418 57.15 7.47 -46.28
CA ALA A 418 56.68 8.24 -45.13
C ALA A 418 55.39 9.00 -45.47
N GLU A 419 55.30 9.59 -46.66
CA GLU A 419 54.09 10.26 -47.15
C GLU A 419 52.93 9.26 -47.35
N ASP A 420 53.21 8.07 -47.86
CA ASP A 420 52.23 6.97 -47.99
C ASP A 420 51.71 6.53 -46.62
N LEU A 421 52.57 6.40 -45.61
CA LEU A 421 52.15 6.04 -44.25
C LEU A 421 51.25 7.12 -43.63
N ILE A 422 51.57 8.40 -43.83
CA ILE A 422 50.74 9.52 -43.35
C ILE A 422 49.35 9.46 -44.01
N THR A 423 49.31 9.19 -45.31
CA THR A 423 48.05 9.07 -46.07
C THR A 423 47.23 7.88 -45.56
N TYR A 424 47.85 6.71 -45.38
CA TYR A 424 47.20 5.53 -44.81
C TYR A 424 46.60 5.78 -43.42
N ILE A 425 47.34 6.45 -42.53
CA ILE A 425 46.83 6.77 -41.18
C ILE A 425 45.60 7.67 -41.26
N ARG A 426 45.60 8.67 -42.15
CA ARG A 426 44.47 9.58 -42.33
C ARG A 426 43.24 8.88 -42.93
N GLU A 427 43.44 8.03 -43.92
CA GLU A 427 42.34 7.29 -44.56
C GLU A 427 41.70 6.29 -43.60
N GLN A 428 42.50 5.62 -42.77
CA GLN A 428 41.98 4.64 -41.79
C GLN A 428 41.36 5.28 -40.55
N ALA A 429 41.74 6.51 -40.19
CA ALA A 429 41.16 7.21 -39.04
C ALA A 429 39.77 7.81 -39.32
N GLY A 430 39.35 7.91 -40.58
CA GLY A 430 38.02 8.43 -40.94
C GLY A 430 37.76 9.86 -40.46
N GLU A 431 36.48 10.19 -40.19
CA GLU A 431 36.06 11.51 -39.68
C GLU A 431 36.08 11.61 -38.14
N ASP A 432 36.07 10.49 -37.41
CA ASP A 432 36.13 10.49 -35.93
C ASP A 432 37.58 10.47 -35.44
N PRO A 433 38.07 11.52 -34.76
CA PRO A 433 39.42 11.59 -34.22
C PRO A 433 39.80 10.45 -33.27
N LYS A 434 38.84 9.67 -32.75
CA LYS A 434 39.10 8.52 -31.88
C LYS A 434 39.43 7.23 -32.63
N GLU A 435 39.08 7.10 -33.91
CA GLU A 435 39.38 5.88 -34.67
C GLU A 435 40.87 5.75 -35.01
N ILE A 436 41.62 6.86 -34.96
CA ILE A 436 43.08 6.85 -35.14
C ILE A 436 43.81 5.88 -34.19
N TRP A 437 43.25 5.65 -32.99
CA TRP A 437 43.82 4.75 -31.99
C TRP A 437 43.79 3.27 -32.43
N ASN A 438 42.87 2.92 -33.33
CA ASN A 438 42.70 1.56 -33.85
C ASN A 438 43.52 1.31 -35.12
N VAL A 439 44.16 2.33 -35.69
CA VAL A 439 44.97 2.20 -36.91
C VAL A 439 46.14 1.26 -36.65
N ASN A 440 46.29 0.26 -37.51
CA ASN A 440 47.33 -0.74 -37.41
C ASN A 440 48.60 -0.28 -38.15
N ILE A 441 49.69 -0.12 -37.41
CA ILE A 441 51.00 0.28 -37.91
C ILE A 441 51.98 -0.85 -37.56
N PHE A 442 52.44 -1.58 -38.57
CA PHE A 442 53.39 -2.71 -38.45
C PHE A 442 52.92 -3.85 -37.52
N GLY A 443 51.64 -4.20 -37.57
CA GLY A 443 51.10 -5.36 -36.84
C GLY A 443 50.68 -5.05 -35.40
N LYS A 444 50.77 -3.79 -34.96
CA LYS A 444 50.23 -3.28 -33.70
C LYS A 444 49.34 -2.07 -33.95
N THR A 445 48.30 -1.92 -33.16
CA THR A 445 47.48 -0.69 -33.18
C THR A 445 48.24 0.48 -32.57
N LEU A 446 47.91 1.70 -32.97
CA LEU A 446 48.47 2.91 -32.37
C LEU A 446 48.25 2.95 -30.85
N ASN A 447 47.08 2.49 -30.37
CA ASN A 447 46.79 2.37 -28.95
C ASN A 447 47.78 1.43 -28.24
N GLN A 448 48.05 0.25 -28.79
CA GLN A 448 49.05 -0.67 -28.23
C GLN A 448 50.45 -0.08 -28.22
N LEU A 449 50.84 0.65 -29.27
CA LEU A 449 52.16 1.30 -29.33
C LEU A 449 52.30 2.42 -28.28
N VAL A 450 51.22 3.17 -28.03
CA VAL A 450 51.19 4.21 -26.98
C VAL A 450 51.18 3.58 -25.59
N ASP A 451 50.36 2.55 -25.37
CA ASP A 451 50.29 1.82 -24.10
C ASP A 451 51.63 1.18 -23.73
N ASP A 452 52.32 0.57 -24.69
CA ASP A 452 53.68 0.04 -24.51
C ASP A 452 54.66 1.17 -24.08
N GLY A 453 54.58 2.33 -24.75
CA GLY A 453 55.44 3.47 -24.46
C GLY A 453 55.12 4.18 -23.14
N ILE A 454 53.85 4.23 -22.72
CA ILE A 454 53.43 4.76 -21.41
C ILE A 454 53.84 3.79 -20.31
N SER A 455 53.52 2.50 -20.45
CA SER A 455 53.84 1.46 -19.45
C SER A 455 55.34 1.39 -19.17
N GLY A 456 56.16 1.50 -20.22
CA GLY A 456 57.62 1.57 -20.09
C GLY A 456 58.15 2.86 -19.45
N LYS A 457 57.35 3.92 -19.30
CA LYS A 457 57.74 5.17 -18.62
C LYS A 457 57.23 5.24 -17.18
N VAL A 458 56.06 4.67 -16.90
CA VAL A 458 55.47 4.62 -15.54
C VAL A 458 56.40 3.93 -14.54
N THR A 459 57.16 2.92 -14.99
CA THR A 459 58.03 2.10 -14.13
C THR A 459 59.50 2.55 -14.09
N LYS A 460 59.85 3.70 -14.68
CA LYS A 460 61.26 4.15 -14.78
C LYS A 460 61.86 4.69 -13.49
N ILE A 461 61.05 5.11 -12.53
CA ILE A 461 61.56 5.63 -11.25
C ILE A 461 61.95 4.43 -10.38
N ASN A 462 63.25 4.12 -10.33
CA ASN A 462 63.80 3.07 -9.47
C ASN A 462 63.79 3.47 -7.99
N GLU A 463 63.98 2.50 -7.09
CA GLU A 463 63.95 2.71 -5.63
C GLU A 463 64.90 3.82 -5.17
N ASP A 464 66.14 3.85 -5.66
CA ASP A 464 67.12 4.90 -5.34
C ASP A 464 66.65 6.31 -5.76
N SER A 465 65.98 6.44 -6.91
CA SER A 465 65.38 7.71 -7.33
C SER A 465 64.16 8.08 -6.48
N GLN A 466 63.38 7.10 -6.03
CA GLN A 466 62.24 7.31 -5.13
C GLN A 466 62.72 7.84 -3.76
N GLU A 467 63.76 7.24 -3.18
CA GLU A 467 64.35 7.70 -1.90
C GLU A 467 64.95 9.10 -2.02
N LYS A 468 65.64 9.39 -3.13
CA LYS A 468 66.19 10.74 -3.41
C LYS A 468 65.09 11.78 -3.55
N LEU A 469 64.00 11.45 -4.25
CA LEU A 469 62.84 12.33 -4.39
C LEU A 469 62.15 12.57 -3.05
N GLN A 470 61.96 11.52 -2.25
CA GLN A 470 61.40 11.65 -0.90
C GLN A 470 62.29 12.55 -0.02
N SER A 471 63.60 12.28 0.03
CA SER A 471 64.56 13.07 0.82
C SER A 471 64.60 14.54 0.39
N ALA A 472 64.51 14.81 -0.92
CA ALA A 472 64.42 16.17 -1.43
C ALA A 472 63.14 16.86 -0.97
N MET A 473 62.00 16.17 -1.02
CA MET A 473 60.72 16.71 -0.54
C MET A 473 60.74 16.97 0.97
N GLU A 474 61.31 16.06 1.77
CA GLU A 474 61.46 16.25 3.22
C GLU A 474 62.31 17.48 3.57
N LYS A 475 63.42 17.70 2.85
CA LYS A 475 64.24 18.90 3.03
C LYS A 475 63.49 20.18 2.67
N ILE A 476 62.79 20.19 1.53
CA ILE A 476 62.01 21.37 1.09
C ILE A 476 60.95 21.75 2.14
N VAL A 477 60.23 20.77 2.67
CA VAL A 477 59.15 21.01 3.65
C VAL A 477 59.71 21.53 4.98
N ASN A 478 60.89 21.07 5.40
CA ASN A 478 61.48 21.43 6.69
C ASN A 478 62.35 22.71 6.66
N GLU A 479 63.03 23.02 5.55
CA GLU A 479 64.09 24.05 5.53
C GLU A 479 63.61 25.45 5.08
N SER A 480 62.33 25.63 4.74
CA SER A 480 61.67 26.94 4.49
C SER A 480 62.27 27.84 3.40
N SER A 481 63.30 27.40 2.67
CA SER A 481 63.87 28.11 1.52
C SER A 481 63.11 27.73 0.25
N GLY A 482 62.26 28.64 -0.25
CA GLY A 482 61.39 28.40 -1.42
C GLY A 482 62.09 28.20 -2.78
N GLY A 483 63.42 28.01 -2.81
CA GLY A 483 64.18 27.70 -4.02
C GLY A 483 64.61 26.24 -4.05
N LEU A 484 64.19 25.50 -5.08
CA LEU A 484 64.64 24.13 -5.33
C LEU A 484 65.53 24.10 -6.57
N ILE A 485 66.77 23.63 -6.42
CA ILE A 485 67.63 23.24 -7.54
C ILE A 485 67.89 21.75 -7.39
N CYS A 486 67.24 20.95 -8.22
CA CYS A 486 67.47 19.51 -8.32
C CYS A 486 68.35 19.24 -9.54
N ILE A 487 69.54 18.69 -9.32
CA ILE A 487 70.45 18.23 -10.39
C ILE A 487 70.32 16.71 -10.45
N ILE A 488 69.65 16.23 -11.49
CA ILE A 488 69.55 14.80 -11.81
C ILE A 488 70.71 14.50 -12.77
N ILE A 489 71.59 13.56 -12.39
CA ILE A 489 72.79 13.16 -13.14
C ILE A 489 72.50 11.89 -13.93
#